data_AF-A0A1C5BZ46-F1
#
_entry.id   AF-A0A1C5BZ46-F1
#
_cell.length_a   1.000
_cell.length_b   1.000
_cell.length_c   1.000
_cell.angle_alpha   90.00
_cell.angle_beta   90.00
_cell.angle_gamma   90.00
#
_symmetry.space_group_name_H-M   'P 1'
#
loop_
_entity.id
_entity.type
_entity.pdbx_description
1 polymer ?
#
loop_
_entity_poly.entity_id
_entity_poly.type
_entity_poly.pdbx_seq_one_letter_code
_entity_poly.pdbx_strand_id
1 'polypeptide(L)' 'MRLTDFWQRMADHFGETYADSFARDHVMSQLGGRTVHEALSAGWEAKDVWRGVCAAMEIPESKR' A
#
# COMPACT_ATOMS: atom_id res chain seq x y z
N MET A 1 6.98 6.88 -7.23
CA MET A 1 7.85 5.75 -6.82
C MET A 1 7.60 4.61 -7.79
N ARG A 2 8.54 3.68 -7.98
CA ARG A 2 8.22 2.47 -8.76
C ARG A 2 7.44 1.49 -7.89
N LEU A 3 6.72 0.58 -8.56
CA LEU A 3 5.97 -0.46 -7.88
C LEU A 3 6.88 -1.37 -7.04
N THR A 4 8.10 -1.64 -7.52
CA THR A 4 9.11 -2.41 -6.78
C THR A 4 9.51 -1.72 -5.46
N ASP A 5 9.73 -0.40 -5.46
CA ASP A 5 10.04 0.35 -4.23
C ASP A 5 8.88 0.30 -3.22
N PHE A 6 7.64 0.37 -3.73
CA PHE A 6 6.43 0.24 -2.91
C PHE A 6 6.40 -1.11 -2.19
N TRP A 7 6.63 -2.20 -2.93
CA TRP A 7 6.64 -3.55 -2.37
C TRP A 7 7.81 -3.76 -1.41
N GLN A 8 8.98 -3.18 -1.68
CA GLN A 8 10.10 -3.22 -0.72
C GLN A 8 9.74 -2.54 0.60
N ARG A 9 9.08 -1.38 0.57
CA ARG A 9 8.62 -0.69 1.79
C ARG A 9 7.54 -1.47 2.53
N MET A 10 6.60 -2.07 1.78
CA MET A 10 5.59 -2.96 2.35
C MET A 10 6.25 -4.18 3.01
N ALA A 11 7.21 -4.82 2.35
CA ALA A 11 7.94 -5.95 2.89
C ALA A 11 8.79 -5.58 4.12
N ASP A 12 9.39 -4.38 4.14
CA ASP A 12 10.13 -3.88 5.30
C ASP A 12 9.21 -3.64 6.51
N HIS A 13 8.00 -3.14 6.27
CA HIS A 13 7.05 -2.81 7.34
C HIS A 13 6.21 -3.99 7.82
N PHE A 14 5.77 -4.84 6.90
CA PHE A 14 4.80 -5.93 7.14
C PHE A 14 5.42 -7.32 7.01
N GLY A 15 6.58 -7.45 6.38
CA GLY A 15 7.18 -8.72 5.99
C GLY A 15 6.79 -9.13 4.56
N GLU A 16 7.75 -9.67 3.81
CA GLU A 16 7.60 -10.02 2.39
C GLU A 16 6.41 -10.96 2.12
N THR A 17 6.21 -11.95 2.99
CA THR A 17 5.11 -12.93 2.88
C THR A 17 3.73 -12.32 3.20
N TYR A 18 3.67 -11.40 4.17
CA TYR A 18 2.40 -10.83 4.62
C TYR A 18 1.97 -9.63 3.77
N ALA A 19 2.92 -8.92 3.16
CA ALA A 19 2.68 -7.75 2.33
C ALA A 19 1.73 -8.01 1.13
N ASP A 20 1.92 -9.10 0.38
CA ASP A 20 1.05 -9.42 -0.77
C ASP A 20 -0.38 -9.79 -0.34
N SER A 21 -0.50 -10.61 0.72
CA SER A 21 -1.80 -10.98 1.28
C SER A 21 -2.53 -9.74 1.79
N PHE A 22 -1.84 -8.88 2.54
CA PHE A 22 -2.39 -7.62 3.03
C PHE A 22 -2.84 -6.71 1.89
N ALA A 23 -2.04 -6.60 0.83
CA ALA A 23 -2.38 -5.78 -0.33
C ALA A 23 -3.63 -6.26 -1.10
N ARG A 24 -4.00 -7.54 -0.98
CA ARG A 24 -5.20 -8.12 -1.60
C ARG A 24 -6.41 -8.14 -0.69
N ASP A 25 -6.24 -8.40 0.60
CA ASP A 25 -7.37 -8.54 1.52
C ASP A 25 -7.77 -7.21 2.18
N HIS A 26 -6.84 -6.25 2.28
CA HIS A 26 -7.10 -5.04 3.03
C HIS A 26 -7.68 -3.92 2.16
N VAL A 27 -8.98 -3.67 2.35
CA VAL A 27 -9.72 -2.59 1.71
C VAL A 27 -9.50 -1.29 2.49
N MET A 28 -9.04 -0.25 1.79
CA MET A 28 -8.77 1.06 2.41
C MET A 28 -9.75 2.10 1.89
N SER A 29 -10.43 2.79 2.81
CA SER A 29 -11.32 3.91 2.48
C SER A 29 -10.59 5.04 1.73
N GLN A 30 -9.29 5.23 2.02
CA GLN A 30 -8.45 6.21 1.34
C GLN A 30 -8.16 5.91 -0.13
N LEU A 31 -8.30 4.65 -0.55
CA LEU A 31 -8.20 4.24 -1.96
C LEU A 31 -9.58 4.23 -2.65
N GLY A 32 -10.57 4.85 -2.02
CA GLY A 32 -11.97 4.84 -2.45
C GLY A 32 -12.67 3.53 -2.11
N GLY A 33 -12.29 2.88 -1.00
CA GLY A 33 -12.85 1.59 -0.59
C GLY A 33 -12.33 0.44 -1.45
N ARG A 34 -11.04 0.47 -1.79
CA ARG A 34 -10.37 -0.54 -2.63
C ARG A 34 -9.14 -1.10 -1.95
N THR A 35 -8.74 -2.28 -2.38
CA THR A 35 -7.46 -2.89 -2.01
C THR A 35 -6.30 -2.23 -2.76
N VAL A 36 -5.06 -2.50 -2.33
CA VAL A 36 -3.85 -2.02 -3.04
C VAL A 36 -3.85 -2.57 -4.46
N HIS A 37 -4.15 -3.85 -4.64
CA HIS A 37 -4.22 -4.47 -5.96
C HIS A 37 -5.30 -3.85 -6.86
N GLU A 38 -6.49 -3.63 -6.32
CA GLU A 38 -7.55 -2.97 -7.09
C GLU A 38 -7.20 -1.54 -7.46
N ALA A 39 -6.60 -0.78 -6.54
CA ALA A 39 -6.18 0.59 -6.81
C ALA A 39 -5.12 0.61 -7.92
N LEU A 40 -4.08 -0.23 -7.82
CA LEU A 40 -3.05 -0.36 -8.85
C LEU A 40 -3.64 -0.81 -10.19
N SER A 41 -4.55 -1.78 -10.19
CA SER A 41 -5.22 -2.26 -11.40
C SER A 41 -6.16 -1.21 -12.00
N ALA A 42 -6.73 -0.32 -11.18
CA ALA A 42 -7.51 0.82 -11.63
C ALA A 42 -6.64 1.96 -12.20
N GLY A 43 -5.31 1.78 -12.25
CA GLY A 43 -4.37 2.76 -12.80
C GLY A 43 -3.89 3.79 -11.78
N TRP A 44 -4.08 3.54 -10.48
CA TRP A 44 -3.52 4.42 -9.46
C TRP A 44 -2.00 4.35 -9.43
N GLU A 45 -1.37 5.49 -9.18
CA GLU A 45 0.07 5.52 -8.98
C GLU A 45 0.45 4.85 -7.66
N ALA A 46 1.53 4.04 -7.67
CA ALA A 46 2.06 3.41 -6.46
C ALA A 46 2.36 4.43 -5.34
N LYS A 47 2.63 5.69 -5.70
CA LYS A 47 2.83 6.79 -4.73
C LYS A 47 1.57 7.12 -3.95
N ASP A 48 0.44 7.23 -4.64
CA ASP A 48 -0.86 7.50 -4.03
C ASP A 48 -1.36 6.31 -3.23
N VAL A 49 -1.14 5.09 -3.75
CA VAL A 49 -1.46 3.86 -3.01
C VAL A 49 -0.67 3.77 -1.71
N TRP A 50 0.64 4.04 -1.73
CA TRP A 50 1.46 4.11 -0.51
C TRP A 50 0.97 5.17 0.46
N ARG A 51 0.56 6.34 -0.04
CA ARG A 51 -0.01 7.37 0.83
C ARG A 51 -1.29 6.89 1.49
N GLY A 52 -2.16 6.20 0.76
CA GLY A 52 -3.36 5.57 1.30
C GLY A 52 -3.02 4.54 2.39
N VAL A 53 -2.10 3.63 2.10
CA VAL A 53 -1.61 2.62 3.06
C VAL A 53 -1.07 3.28 4.32
N CYS A 54 -0.17 4.26 4.16
CA CYS A 54 0.50 4.91 5.27
C CYS A 54 -0.47 5.66 6.20
N ALA A 55 -1.59 6.16 5.68
CA ALA A 55 -2.58 6.84 6.50
C ALA A 55 -3.67 5.89 7.03
N ALA A 56 -3.97 4.78 6.32
CA ALA A 56 -4.82 3.72 6.85
C ALA A 56 -4.16 2.96 8.01
N MET A 57 -2.84 2.82 7.96
CA MET A 57 -2.02 2.13 8.95
C MET A 57 -1.39 3.07 9.99
N GLU A 58 -1.72 4.37 9.93
CA GLU A 58 -1.14 5.41 10.79
C GLU A 58 0.41 5.32 10.88
N ILE A 59 1.05 4.93 9.77
CA ILE A 59 2.51 4.79 9.73
C ILE A 59 3.09 6.19 9.95
N PRO A 60 3.97 6.36 10.95
CA PRO A 60 4.48 7.67 11.33
C PRO A 60 5.22 8.32 10.16
N GLU A 61 5.07 9.64 10.06
CA GLU A 61 5.60 10.44 8.94
C GLU A 61 7.11 10.30 8.75
N SER A 62 7.84 9.97 9.82
CA SER A 62 9.27 9.65 9.78
C SER A 62 9.62 8.41 8.93
N LYS A 63 8.63 7.61 8.51
CA LYS A 63 8.80 6.40 7.67
C LYS A 63 8.05 6.46 6.32
N ARG A 64 7.50 7.62 5.92
CA ARG A 64 6.61 7.76 4.75
C ARG A 64 7.34 8.03 3.43
#